data_AF-A0A1J5BVL6-F1
#
_entry.id   AF-A0A1J5BVL6-F1
#
_cell.length_a   1.000
_cell.length_b   1.000
_cell.length_c   1.000
_cell.angle_alpha   90.00
_cell.angle_beta   90.00
_cell.angle_gamma   90.00
#
_symmetry.space_group_name_H-M   'P 1'
#
loop_
_entity.id
_entity.type
_entity.pdbx_description
1 polymer ?
#
loop_
_entity_poly.entity_id
_entity_poly.type
_entity_poly.pdbx_seq_one_letter_code
_entity_poly.pdbx_strand_id
1 'polypeptide(L)'
;MTLSTPQTCPPPAGYETWLDYAVVNMDTRSAYHEYLFELSAGSSPACDREAMRVAVLAELDALRLAAQVADTFPALLRSGIHQSSQ
;
A
#
# COMPACT_ATOMS: atom_id res chain seq x y z
N MET A 1 6.64 8.20 38.88
CA MET A 1 6.97 7.62 37.56
C MET A 1 6.06 8.26 36.54
N THR A 2 6.55 9.24 35.78
CA THR A 2 5.77 9.92 34.73
C THR A 2 5.99 9.18 33.41
N LEU A 3 4.95 8.54 32.88
CA LEU A 3 4.97 7.92 31.57
C LEU A 3 5.15 9.02 30.52
N SER A 4 6.29 9.06 29.83
CA SER A 4 6.47 9.90 28.65
C SER A 4 5.51 9.40 27.57
N THR A 5 4.57 10.24 27.17
CA THR A 5 3.72 10.02 26.01
C THR A 5 4.61 9.77 24.78
N PRO A 6 4.33 8.75 23.95
CA PRO A 6 5.11 8.51 22.75
C PRO A 6 5.03 9.74 21.85
N GLN A 7 6.17 10.37 21.57
CA GLN A 7 6.23 11.42 20.55
C GLN A 7 5.98 10.78 19.19
N THR A 8 4.78 10.96 18.67
CA THR A 8 4.45 10.60 17.29
C THR A 8 5.10 11.63 16.36
N CYS A 9 6.08 11.18 15.58
CA CYS A 9 6.62 12.00 14.49
C CYS A 9 5.50 12.27 13.47
N PRO A 10 5.42 13.49 12.91
CA PRO A 10 4.46 13.76 11.84
C PRO A 10 4.79 12.90 10.61
N PRO A 11 3.78 12.52 9.80
CA PRO A 11 4.01 11.87 8.52
C PRO A 11 4.87 12.73 7.57
N PRO A 12 5.57 12.12 6.60
CA PRO A 12 6.30 12.86 5.58
C PRO A 12 5.41 13.85 4.80
N ALA A 13 6.02 14.92 4.31
CA ALA A 13 5.30 15.95 3.55
C ALA A 13 4.57 15.35 2.34
N GLY A 14 3.31 15.77 2.15
CA GLY A 14 2.43 15.26 1.08
C GLY A 14 1.56 14.07 1.50
N TYR A 15 1.71 13.56 2.72
CA TYR A 15 0.88 12.48 3.27
C TYR A 15 0.18 12.94 4.55
N GLU A 16 -1.10 12.65 4.67
CA GLU A 16 -1.90 13.01 5.85
C GLU A 16 -1.67 12.03 7.02
N THR A 17 -1.38 10.77 6.70
CA THR A 17 -1.12 9.72 7.69
C THR A 17 0.12 8.90 7.35
N TRP A 18 0.73 8.27 8.37
CA TRP A 18 1.79 7.29 8.17
C TRP A 18 1.33 6.10 7.33
N LEU A 19 0.04 5.75 7.41
CA LEU A 19 -0.54 4.66 6.65
C LEU A 19 -0.60 5.00 5.15
N ASP A 20 -0.94 6.25 4.79
CA ASP A 20 -0.89 6.71 3.39
C ASP A 20 0.53 6.60 2.83
N TYR A 21 1.53 7.04 3.60
CA TYR A 21 2.93 6.92 3.21
C TYR A 21 3.35 5.45 3.05
N ALA A 22 2.99 4.59 4.00
CA ALA A 22 3.36 3.18 3.97
C ALA A 22 2.75 2.46 2.76
N VAL A 23 1.48 2.73 2.45
CA VAL A 23 0.79 2.11 1.30
C VAL A 23 1.41 2.54 -0.02
N VAL A 24 1.77 3.81 -0.17
CA VAL A 24 2.43 4.30 -1.40
C VAL A 24 3.83 3.72 -1.59
N ASN A 25 4.56 3.52 -0.48
CA ASN A 25 5.94 3.03 -0.51
C ASN A 25 6.06 1.52 -0.26
N MET A 26 4.95 0.78 -0.30
CA MET A 26 4.96 -0.66 -0.10
C MET A 26 5.76 -1.35 -1.21
N ASP A 27 6.72 -2.17 -0.83
CA ASP A 27 7.61 -2.86 -1.76
C ASP A 27 6.91 -4.06 -2.43
N THR A 28 6.19 -3.78 -3.52
CA THR A 28 5.58 -4.84 -4.34
C THR A 28 6.58 -5.54 -5.26
N ARG A 29 7.79 -4.98 -5.44
CA ARG A 29 8.81 -5.57 -6.31
C ARG A 29 9.44 -6.80 -5.65
N SER A 30 9.83 -6.68 -4.39
CA SER A 30 10.41 -7.82 -3.66
C SER A 30 9.38 -8.93 -3.49
N ALA A 31 8.13 -8.58 -3.13
CA ALA A 31 7.02 -9.53 -3.05
C ALA A 31 6.78 -10.26 -4.39
N TYR A 32 6.83 -9.52 -5.52
CA TYR A 32 6.70 -10.13 -6.85
C TYR A 32 7.87 -11.07 -7.18
N HIS A 33 9.10 -10.69 -6.83
CA HIS A 33 10.27 -11.57 -7.05
C HIS A 33 10.17 -12.86 -6.24
N GLU A 34 9.77 -12.80 -4.98
CA GLU A 34 9.53 -13.98 -4.14
C GLU A 34 8.46 -14.88 -4.78
N TYR A 35 7.35 -14.28 -5.22
CA TYR A 35 6.29 -14.99 -5.93
C TYR A 35 6.78 -15.69 -7.21
N LEU A 36 7.67 -15.07 -7.98
CA LEU A 36 8.26 -15.68 -9.17
C LEU A 36 9.16 -16.89 -8.84
N PHE A 37 9.83 -16.90 -7.68
CA PHE A 37 10.63 -18.05 -7.26
C PHE A 37 9.77 -19.23 -6.79
N GLU A 38 8.58 -18.95 -6.26
CA GLU A 38 7.61 -19.99 -5.86
C GLU A 38 6.85 -20.59 -7.05
N LEU A 39 6.88 -19.94 -8.22
CA LEU A 39 6.22 -20.42 -9.41
C LEU A 39 6.86 -21.72 -9.95
N SER A 40 6.05 -22.77 -10.08
CA SER A 40 6.48 -23.97 -10.80
C SER A 40 6.67 -23.68 -12.30
N ALA A 41 7.67 -24.32 -12.92
CA ALA A 41 7.98 -24.17 -14.34
C ALA A 41 6.73 -24.42 -15.21
N GLY A 42 6.29 -23.38 -15.93
CA GLY A 42 5.11 -23.41 -16.80
C GLY A 42 3.86 -22.74 -16.23
N SER A 43 3.92 -22.24 -14.99
CA SER A 43 2.84 -21.42 -14.43
C SER A 43 2.94 -19.99 -14.96
N SER A 44 1.81 -19.36 -15.30
CA SER A 44 1.75 -17.90 -15.47
C SER A 44 1.63 -17.25 -14.09
N PRO A 45 2.30 -16.11 -13.83
CA PRO A 45 2.10 -15.40 -12.57
C PRO A 45 0.63 -14.98 -12.48
N ALA A 46 -0.08 -15.50 -11.47
CA ALA A 46 -1.47 -15.16 -11.18
C ALA A 46 -1.59 -13.77 -10.52
N CYS A 47 -0.49 -13.25 -9.98
CA CYS A 47 -0.42 -11.97 -9.31
C CYS A 47 0.75 -11.15 -9.89
N ASP A 48 0.45 -9.98 -10.44
CA ASP A 48 1.45 -9.00 -10.84
C ASP A 48 1.53 -7.83 -9.84
N ARG A 49 2.54 -6.97 -10.01
CA ARG A 49 2.78 -5.84 -9.10
C ARG A 49 1.63 -4.84 -9.07
N GLU A 50 0.87 -4.74 -10.15
CA GLU A 50 -0.23 -3.79 -10.26
C GLU A 50 -1.46 -4.32 -9.53
N ALA A 51 -1.77 -5.61 -9.70
CA ALA A 51 -2.78 -6.30 -8.92
C ALA A 51 -2.52 -6.19 -7.41
N MET A 52 -1.25 -6.30 -6.99
CA MET A 52 -0.87 -6.07 -5.57
C MET A 52 -1.16 -4.65 -5.11
N ARG A 53 -0.83 -3.63 -5.91
CA ARG A 53 -1.12 -2.22 -5.56
C ARG A 53 -2.62 -1.96 -5.43
N VAL A 54 -3.40 -2.47 -6.37
CA VAL A 54 -4.87 -2.38 -6.33
C VAL A 54 -5.42 -3.06 -5.08
N ALA A 55 -4.95 -4.27 -4.77
CA ALA A 55 -5.39 -5.00 -3.58
C ALA A 55 -5.07 -4.23 -2.29
N VAL A 56 -3.87 -3.68 -2.15
CA VAL A 56 -3.48 -2.90 -0.95
C VAL A 56 -4.37 -1.67 -0.76
N LEU A 57 -4.73 -0.97 -1.83
CA LEU A 57 -5.67 0.16 -1.73
C LEU A 57 -7.08 -0.29 -1.36
N ALA A 58 -7.56 -1.38 -1.94
CA ALA A 58 -8.88 -1.93 -1.59
C ALA A 58 -8.94 -2.30 -0.10
N GLU A 59 -7.86 -2.89 0.44
CA GLU A 59 -7.79 -3.20 1.86
C GLU A 59 -7.69 -1.95 2.73
N LEU A 60 -6.96 -0.92 2.31
CA LEU A 60 -6.95 0.37 3.00
C LEU A 60 -8.36 0.96 3.10
N ASP A 61 -9.12 0.92 2.00
CA ASP A 61 -10.50 1.41 1.95
C ASP A 61 -11.42 0.60 2.88
N ALA A 62 -11.28 -0.73 2.88
CA ALA A 62 -12.03 -1.61 3.77
C ALA A 62 -11.73 -1.33 5.25
N LEU A 63 -10.44 -1.15 5.60
CA LEU A 63 -10.02 -0.84 6.96
C LEU A 63 -10.55 0.53 7.42
N ARG A 64 -10.51 1.54 6.56
CA ARG A 64 -11.04 2.87 6.88
C ARG A 64 -12.55 2.84 7.07
N LEU A 65 -13.26 2.13 6.21
CA LEU A 65 -14.70 1.93 6.35
C LEU A 65 -15.04 1.23 7.67
N ALA A 66 -14.32 0.16 8.01
CA ALA A 66 -14.52 -0.58 9.26
C ALA A 66 -14.22 0.27 10.50
N ALA A 67 -13.20 1.12 10.43
CA ALA A 67 -12.85 2.06 11.50
C ALA A 67 -13.73 3.32 11.52
N GLN A 68 -14.63 3.50 10.54
CA GLN A 68 -15.46 4.69 10.36
C GLN A 68 -14.66 6.00 10.29
N VAL A 69 -13.48 5.95 9.67
CA VAL A 69 -12.63 7.12 9.45
C VAL A 69 -12.72 7.59 7.99
N ALA A 70 -12.48 8.89 7.77
CA ALA A 70 -12.50 9.47 6.44
C ALA A 70 -11.37 8.91 5.56
N ASP A 71 -11.59 8.90 4.24
CA ASP A 71 -10.52 8.60 3.28
C ASP A 71 -9.59 9.80 3.13
N THR A 72 -8.35 9.62 3.56
CA THR A 72 -7.27 10.61 3.47
C THR A 72 -6.29 10.31 2.34
N PHE A 73 -6.48 9.21 1.59
CA PHE A 73 -5.52 8.81 0.58
C PHE A 73 -5.53 9.78 -0.61
N PRO A 74 -4.38 10.29 -1.07
CA PRO A 74 -4.34 11.25 -2.17
C PRO A 74 -4.90 10.67 -3.48
N ALA A 75 -5.95 11.30 -4.03
CA ALA A 75 -6.60 10.85 -5.27
C ALA A 75 -5.63 10.75 -6.47
N LEU A 76 -4.67 11.68 -6.56
CA LEU A 76 -3.63 11.67 -7.60
C LEU A 76 -2.76 10.40 -7.57
N LEU A 77 -2.51 9.85 -6.37
CA LEU A 77 -1.72 8.64 -6.19
C LEU A 77 -2.54 7.39 -6.52
N ARG A 78 -3.88 7.43 -6.36
CA ARG A 78 -4.77 6.36 -6.84
C ARG A 78 -4.78 6.28 -8.37
N SER A 79 -4.72 7.42 -9.07
CA SER A 79 -4.77 7.45 -10.54
C SER A 79 -3.50 6.91 -11.22
N GLY A 80 -2.35 6.94 -10.54
CA GLY A 80 -1.06 6.45 -11.08
C GLY A 80 -0.97 4.92 -11.24
N ILE A 81 -1.86 4.18 -10.60
CA ILE A 81 -1.99 2.71 -10.64
C ILE A 81 -2.49 2.24 -12.01
N HIS A 82 -3.37 3.00 -12.67
CA HIS A 82 -3.91 2.63 -13.98
C HIS A 82 -3.00 2.89 -15.18
N GLN A 83 -1.81 3.49 -15.02
CA GLN A 83 -0.97 3.92 -16.16
C GLN A 83 0.29 3.07 -16.43
N SER A 84 0.58 2.04 -15.62
CA SER A 84 1.80 1.23 -15.77
C SER A 84 1.57 -0.03 -16.61
N SER A 85 1.01 0.13 -17.81
CA SER A 85 0.97 -0.91 -18.85
C SER A 85 1.52 -0.31 -20.16
N GLN A 86 2.85 -0.27 -20.28
CA GLN A 86 3.56 -0.22 -21.56
C GLN A 86 4.78 -1.12 -21.51
#